data_AF-A0A918R9P2-F1
#
_entry.id   AF-A0A918R9P2-F1
#
_cell.length_a   1.000
_cell.length_b   1.000
_cell.length_c   1.000
_cell.angle_alpha   90.00
_cell.angle_beta   90.00
_cell.angle_gamma   90.00
#
_symmetry.space_group_name_H-M   'P 1'
#
loop_
_entity.id
_entity.type
_entity.pdbx_description
1 polymer ?
#
loop_
_entity_poly.entity_id
_entity_poly.type
_entity_poly.pdbx_seq_one_letter_code
_entity_poly.pdbx_strand_id
1 'polypeptide(L)'
;MNSSYYRSQLSSKYQGRANAEKKASEFRTKEADRRGKAAKEQTAAAKASNATTRASKLRTAQRYEDEANKAGRDAGTWSAKAAKLSKEAADLETKLARAELSERAAVEKTRQREQQQAERRAAAGQARIERRLSTAEGQVRTVLKELRAPKPEKLRVLLLGAASEGDLRIGREQQKIRAAVQSATHRDLIELDVHPAATTDVFLDALPRFRPHVVHFSGHSADDLIFFEKDEDGFHEEAEVNARAFARVIAAVDEPPLLVLLNSCNSAPQAANLIDAVPFAIGMSDTIEDADAINYAARFYAAIAEGQSVQAAHRFSRAAMEMNGLLDHELPTLACAPGVDPGATKLVTPPPV
;
A
#
# COMPACT_ATOMS: atom_id res chain seq x y z
N MET A 1 31.73 -7.90 43.92
CA MET A 1 30.60 -7.59 44.83
C MET A 1 29.78 -6.50 44.18
N ASN A 2 28.45 -6.63 44.16
CA ASN A 2 27.56 -5.70 43.48
C ASN A 2 27.09 -4.56 44.41
N SER A 3 26.44 -3.54 43.84
CA SER A 3 25.88 -2.42 44.59
C SER A 3 24.92 -2.88 45.70
N SER A 4 24.11 -3.90 45.43
CA SER A 4 23.17 -4.49 46.40
C SER A 4 23.87 -5.00 47.68
N TYR A 5 25.00 -5.70 47.52
CA TYR A 5 25.81 -6.18 48.65
C TYR A 5 26.32 -5.04 49.53
N TYR A 6 26.85 -3.97 48.92
CA TYR A 6 27.37 -2.82 49.67
C TYR A 6 26.25 -2.03 50.37
N ARG A 7 25.07 -1.89 49.76
CA ARG A 7 23.89 -1.26 50.41
C ARG A 7 23.46 -2.02 51.66
N SER A 8 23.43 -3.35 51.60
CA SER A 8 23.08 -4.19 52.75
C SER A 8 24.07 -4.01 53.91
N GLN A 9 25.37 -4.03 53.62
CA GLN A 9 26.39 -3.83 54.65
C GLN A 9 26.36 -2.41 55.24
N LEU A 10 26.17 -1.39 54.41
CA LEU A 10 26.06 0.00 54.85
C LEU A 10 24.91 0.18 55.85
N SER A 11 23.73 -0.38 55.53
CA SER A 11 22.56 -0.35 56.41
C SER A 11 22.86 -0.96 57.78
N SER A 12 23.53 -2.13 57.81
CA SER A 12 23.95 -2.78 59.05
C SER A 12 24.93 -1.92 59.86
N LYS A 13 25.90 -1.26 59.22
CA LYS A 13 26.86 -0.37 59.89
C LYS A 13 26.18 0.88 60.46
N TYR A 14 25.23 1.47 59.75
CA TYR A 14 24.47 2.61 60.26
C TYR A 14 23.62 2.26 61.48
N GLN A 15 22.94 1.12 61.44
CA GLN A 15 22.18 0.63 62.59
C GLN A 15 23.10 0.35 63.79
N GLY A 16 24.27 -0.27 63.55
CA GLY A 16 25.28 -0.50 64.57
C GLY A 16 25.82 0.80 65.20
N ARG A 17 26.08 1.83 64.37
CA ARG A 17 26.56 3.14 64.83
C ARG A 17 25.52 3.82 65.71
N ALA A 18 24.27 3.90 65.26
CA ALA A 18 23.17 4.51 66.02
C ALA A 18 22.99 3.85 67.40
N ASN A 19 23.07 2.51 67.46
CA ASN A 19 23.03 1.78 68.73
C ASN A 19 24.21 2.09 69.66
N ALA A 20 25.42 2.25 69.11
CA ALA A 20 26.61 2.60 69.89
C ALA A 20 26.57 4.04 70.40
N GLU A 21 26.10 5.00 69.59
CA GLU A 21 25.91 6.40 69.98
C GLU A 21 24.86 6.54 71.09
N LYS A 22 23.75 5.80 70.98
CA LYS A 22 22.73 5.75 72.04
C LYS A 22 23.33 5.29 73.37
N LYS A 23 24.09 4.19 73.38
CA LYS A 23 24.77 3.70 74.59
C LYS A 23 25.80 4.68 75.13
N ALA A 24 26.59 5.31 74.26
CA ALA A 24 27.54 6.34 74.68
C ALA A 24 26.83 7.51 75.39
N SER A 25 25.69 7.97 74.85
CA SER A 25 24.86 9.03 75.44
C SER A 25 24.27 8.64 76.80
N GLU A 26 23.78 7.40 76.94
CA GLU A 26 23.29 6.85 78.21
C GLU A 26 24.38 6.86 79.30
N PHE A 27 25.59 6.41 78.98
CA PHE A 27 26.72 6.41 79.92
C PHE A 27 27.22 7.82 80.25
N ARG A 28 27.20 8.78 79.31
CA ARG A 28 27.52 10.19 79.59
C ARG A 28 26.50 10.83 80.52
N THR A 29 25.22 10.54 80.32
CA THR A 29 24.15 11.00 81.23
C THR A 29 24.37 10.43 82.63
N LYS A 30 24.74 9.14 82.75
CA LYS A 30 25.08 8.50 84.02
C LYS A 30 26.32 9.11 84.67
N GLU A 31 27.37 9.40 83.91
CA GLU A 31 28.56 10.10 84.39
C GLU A 31 28.20 11.48 84.97
N ALA A 32 27.40 12.27 84.24
CA ALA A 32 26.97 13.60 84.68
C ALA A 32 26.13 13.55 85.98
N ASP A 33 25.19 12.60 86.10
CA ASP A 33 24.42 12.38 87.33
C ASP A 33 25.32 12.04 88.53
N ARG A 34 26.29 11.14 88.33
CA ARG A 34 27.19 10.69 89.40
C ARG A 34 28.19 11.76 89.82
N ARG A 35 28.73 12.53 88.88
CA ARG A 35 29.52 13.74 89.20
C ARG A 35 28.70 14.77 89.96
N GLY A 36 27.44 14.99 89.56
CA GLY A 36 26.53 15.87 90.27
C GLY A 36 26.26 15.43 91.72
N LYS A 37 26.10 14.12 91.96
CA LYS A 37 25.96 13.55 93.31
C LYS A 37 27.24 13.65 94.13
N ALA A 38 28.41 13.39 93.53
CA ALA A 38 29.70 13.57 94.18
C ALA A 38 29.90 15.02 94.65
N ALA A 39 29.64 16.01 93.79
CA ALA A 39 29.75 17.43 94.12
C ALA A 39 28.82 17.86 95.26
N LYS A 40 27.59 17.33 95.31
CA LYS A 40 26.64 17.56 96.41
C LYS A 40 27.17 17.00 97.74
N GLU A 41 27.71 15.77 97.74
CA GLU A 41 28.28 15.15 98.94
C GLU A 41 29.57 15.84 99.41
N GLN A 42 30.42 16.33 98.48
CA GLN A 42 31.59 17.18 98.80
C GLN A 42 31.16 18.49 99.46
N THR A 43 30.12 19.15 98.93
CA THR A 43 29.55 20.38 99.50
C THR A 43 28.96 20.12 100.89
N ALA A 44 28.28 18.99 101.09
CA ALA A 44 27.75 18.58 102.38
C ALA A 44 28.86 18.24 103.40
N ALA A 45 29.97 17.63 102.95
CA ALA A 45 31.14 17.38 103.78
C ALA A 45 31.77 18.70 104.27
N ALA A 46 31.89 19.71 103.39
CA ALA A 46 32.42 21.03 103.73
C ALA A 46 31.59 21.74 104.81
N LYS A 47 30.28 21.49 104.87
CA LYS A 47 29.34 22.08 105.85
C LYS A 47 29.19 21.27 107.15
N ALA A 48 29.81 20.09 107.26
CA ALA A 48 29.65 19.23 108.43
C ALA A 48 30.50 19.73 109.63
N SER A 49 29.87 19.86 110.80
CA SER A 49 30.49 20.36 112.04
C SER A 49 31.30 19.30 112.80
N ASN A 50 31.12 18.01 112.52
CA ASN A 50 31.87 16.92 113.15
C ASN A 50 32.75 16.15 112.14
N ALA A 51 33.92 15.70 112.62
CA ALA A 51 34.94 15.07 111.78
C ALA A 51 34.50 13.73 111.17
N THR A 52 33.72 12.94 111.92
CA THR A 52 33.25 11.61 111.48
C THR A 52 32.25 11.69 110.32
N THR A 53 31.32 12.64 110.36
CA THR A 53 30.33 12.87 109.29
C THR A 53 31.02 13.44 108.06
N ARG A 54 31.99 14.35 108.23
CA ARG A 54 32.82 14.86 107.14
C ARG A 54 33.57 13.73 106.42
N ALA A 55 34.23 12.84 107.16
CA ALA A 55 34.94 11.68 106.60
C ALA A 55 33.99 10.67 105.91
N SER A 56 32.79 10.46 106.45
CA SER A 56 31.76 9.63 105.81
C SER A 56 31.29 10.22 104.48
N LYS A 57 30.98 11.53 104.46
CA LYS A 57 30.51 12.25 103.27
C LYS A 57 31.58 12.33 102.17
N LEU A 58 32.85 12.52 102.54
CA LEU A 58 33.97 12.44 101.60
C LEU A 58 34.13 11.04 100.98
N ARG A 59 33.95 9.96 101.76
CA ARG A 59 33.97 8.58 101.22
C ARG A 59 32.82 8.32 100.24
N THR A 60 31.62 8.81 100.54
CA THR A 60 30.48 8.69 99.63
C THR A 60 30.67 9.51 98.36
N ALA A 61 31.23 10.72 98.47
CA ALA A 61 31.64 11.52 97.32
C ALA A 61 32.65 10.77 96.44
N GLN A 62 33.70 10.20 97.03
CA GLN A 62 34.71 9.42 96.32
C GLN A 62 34.09 8.23 95.57
N ARG A 63 33.16 7.50 96.18
CA ARG A 63 32.45 6.39 95.50
C ARG A 63 31.66 6.88 94.27
N TYR A 64 30.94 7.99 94.40
CA TYR A 64 30.22 8.57 93.25
C TYR A 64 31.17 9.09 92.17
N GLU A 65 32.35 9.57 92.55
CA GLU A 65 33.39 10.00 91.63
C GLU A 65 34.02 8.80 90.89
N ASP A 66 34.28 7.69 91.58
CA ASP A 66 34.73 6.44 90.97
C ASP A 66 33.67 5.84 90.01
N GLU A 67 32.40 5.89 90.40
CA GLU A 67 31.26 5.48 89.54
C GLU A 67 31.14 6.38 88.30
N ALA A 68 31.34 7.69 88.45
CA ALA A 68 31.36 8.63 87.33
C ALA A 68 32.53 8.35 86.40
N ASN A 69 33.72 8.11 86.94
CA ASN A 69 34.92 7.79 86.17
C ASN A 69 34.78 6.44 85.43
N LYS A 70 34.08 5.47 86.02
CA LYS A 70 33.72 4.22 85.33
C LYS A 70 32.73 4.49 84.18
N ALA A 71 31.66 5.24 84.42
CA ALA A 71 30.69 5.59 83.39
C ALA A 71 31.30 6.41 82.25
N GLY A 72 32.24 7.32 82.55
CA GLY A 72 32.99 8.07 81.54
C GLY A 72 33.91 7.19 80.68
N ARG A 73 34.57 6.19 81.29
CA ARG A 73 35.33 5.18 80.54
C ARG A 73 34.42 4.36 79.63
N ASP A 74 33.28 3.88 80.13
CA ASP A 74 32.30 3.13 79.34
C ASP A 74 31.75 3.97 78.18
N ALA A 75 31.39 5.24 78.43
CA ALA A 75 31.00 6.20 77.40
C ALA A 75 32.09 6.40 76.34
N GLY A 76 33.35 6.49 76.77
CA GLY A 76 34.52 6.57 75.89
C GLY A 76 34.64 5.35 74.97
N THR A 77 34.49 4.14 75.50
CA THR A 77 34.54 2.90 74.70
C THR A 77 33.43 2.81 73.66
N TRP A 78 32.19 3.15 74.03
CA TRP A 78 31.06 3.16 73.08
C TRP A 78 31.19 4.28 72.04
N SER A 79 31.75 5.43 72.42
CA SER A 79 32.07 6.53 71.48
C SER A 79 33.13 6.10 70.46
N ALA A 80 34.19 5.42 70.91
CA ALA A 80 35.22 4.88 70.03
C ALA A 80 34.65 3.81 69.07
N LYS A 81 33.73 2.96 69.55
CA LYS A 81 33.02 1.98 68.71
C LYS A 81 32.13 2.64 67.65
N ALA A 82 31.40 3.70 68.01
CA ALA A 82 30.62 4.49 67.06
C ALA A 82 31.51 5.14 65.99
N ALA A 83 32.64 5.73 66.40
CA ALA A 83 33.60 6.32 65.47
C ALA A 83 34.18 5.28 64.49
N LYS A 84 34.52 4.07 64.97
CA LYS A 84 34.98 2.96 64.11
C LYS A 84 33.91 2.54 63.10
N LEU A 85 32.67 2.34 63.53
CA LEU A 85 31.55 1.99 62.64
C LEU A 85 31.25 3.10 61.62
N SER A 86 31.42 4.36 62.00
CA SER A 86 31.29 5.50 61.08
C SER A 86 32.36 5.49 60.00
N LYS A 87 33.61 5.17 60.35
CA LYS A 87 34.70 5.04 59.37
C LYS A 87 34.45 3.86 58.41
N GLU A 88 34.04 2.71 58.95
CA GLU A 88 33.69 1.54 58.14
C GLU A 88 32.48 1.81 57.20
N ALA A 89 31.50 2.60 57.65
CA ALA A 89 30.38 3.03 56.81
C ALA A 89 30.85 3.92 55.65
N ALA A 90 31.68 4.93 55.91
CA ALA A 90 32.22 5.81 54.87
C ALA A 90 33.04 5.06 53.80
N ASP A 91 33.82 4.05 54.21
CA ASP A 91 34.55 3.18 53.29
C ASP A 91 33.59 2.37 52.40
N LEU A 92 32.46 1.90 52.97
CA LEU A 92 31.43 1.18 52.23
C LEU A 92 30.65 2.07 51.28
N GLU A 93 30.39 3.34 51.60
CA GLU A 93 29.76 4.31 50.68
C GLU A 93 30.62 4.54 49.44
N THR A 94 31.93 4.70 49.64
CA THR A 94 32.88 4.87 48.54
C THR A 94 32.88 3.63 47.63
N LYS A 95 32.82 2.43 48.21
CA LYS A 95 32.75 1.17 47.45
C LYS A 95 31.41 1.01 46.73
N LEU A 96 30.30 1.40 47.37
CA LEU A 96 28.97 1.38 46.77
C LEU A 96 28.91 2.30 45.55
N ALA A 97 29.36 3.55 45.67
CA ALA A 97 29.37 4.51 44.58
C ALA A 97 30.18 4.01 43.37
N ARG A 98 31.35 3.41 43.62
CA ARG A 98 32.17 2.77 42.56
C ARG A 98 31.46 1.59 41.90
N ALA A 99 30.80 0.74 42.69
CA ALA A 99 30.05 -0.41 42.17
C ALA A 99 28.85 0.03 41.31
N GLU A 100 28.08 1.01 41.77
CA GLU A 100 26.95 1.57 41.01
C GLU A 100 27.38 2.23 39.70
N LEU A 101 28.49 2.98 39.71
CA LEU A 101 29.05 3.57 38.50
C LEU A 101 29.49 2.50 37.49
N SER A 102 30.16 1.44 37.97
CA SER A 102 30.61 0.33 37.12
C SER A 102 29.43 -0.46 36.53
N GLU A 103 28.38 -0.70 37.31
CA GLU A 103 27.17 -1.38 36.84
C GLU A 103 26.43 -0.57 35.78
N ARG A 104 26.26 0.75 35.99
CA ARG A 104 25.68 1.66 34.99
C ARG A 104 26.48 1.70 33.71
N ALA A 105 27.81 1.79 33.80
CA ALA A 105 28.69 1.77 32.63
C ALA A 105 28.61 0.43 31.87
N ALA A 106 28.48 -0.71 32.57
CA ALA A 106 28.33 -2.02 31.94
C ALA A 106 27.00 -2.16 31.19
N VAL A 107 25.89 -1.68 31.79
CA VAL A 107 24.57 -1.67 31.14
C VAL A 107 24.59 -0.78 29.89
N GLU A 108 25.13 0.43 30.00
CA GLU A 108 25.17 1.35 28.85
C GLU A 108 26.06 0.82 27.72
N LYS A 109 27.21 0.22 28.04
CA LYS A 109 28.08 -0.42 27.05
C LYS A 109 27.39 -1.59 26.34
N THR A 110 26.56 -2.34 27.05
CA THR A 110 25.79 -3.45 26.47
C THR A 110 24.72 -2.92 25.52
N ARG A 111 23.95 -1.90 25.96
CA ARG A 111 22.95 -1.22 25.13
C ARG A 111 23.55 -0.64 23.85
N GLN A 112 24.70 0.02 23.94
CA GLN A 112 25.41 0.57 22.77
C GLN A 112 25.85 -0.52 21.79
N ARG A 113 26.33 -1.66 22.28
CA ARG A 113 26.72 -2.79 21.42
C ARG A 113 25.52 -3.40 20.69
N GLU A 114 24.41 -3.58 21.39
CA GLU A 114 23.17 -4.10 20.80
C GLU A 114 22.62 -3.14 19.73
N GLN A 115 22.60 -1.84 20.02
CA GLN A 115 22.18 -0.82 19.06
C GLN A 115 23.08 -0.81 17.81
N GLN A 116 24.40 -0.82 18.00
CA GLN A 116 25.35 -0.84 16.88
C GLN A 116 25.22 -2.12 16.04
N GLN A 117 24.92 -3.26 16.67
CA GLN A 117 24.68 -4.51 15.95
C GLN A 117 23.36 -4.50 15.18
N ALA A 118 22.30 -3.90 15.74
CA ALA A 118 21.02 -3.72 15.06
C ALA A 118 21.14 -2.80 13.84
N GLU A 119 21.83 -1.66 13.99
CA GLU A 119 22.10 -0.72 12.89
C GLU A 119 22.90 -1.40 11.75
N ARG A 120 23.95 -2.17 12.09
CA ARG A 120 24.71 -2.93 11.09
C ARG A 120 23.87 -3.98 10.36
N ARG A 121 22.97 -4.67 11.06
CA ARG A 121 22.06 -5.64 10.45
C ARG A 121 21.05 -4.96 9.52
N ALA A 122 20.50 -3.82 9.92
CA ALA A 122 19.59 -3.03 9.09
C ALA A 122 20.27 -2.52 7.81
N ALA A 123 21.47 -1.94 7.94
CA ALA A 123 22.26 -1.47 6.80
C ALA A 123 22.62 -2.60 5.82
N ALA A 124 23.04 -3.77 6.33
CA ALA A 124 23.32 -4.93 5.49
C ALA A 124 22.05 -5.46 4.78
N GLY A 125 20.90 -5.40 5.46
CA GLY A 125 19.60 -5.73 4.88
C GLY A 125 19.23 -4.80 3.70
N GLN A 126 19.34 -3.48 3.91
CA GLN A 126 19.11 -2.48 2.86
C GLN A 126 20.04 -2.67 1.66
N ALA A 127 21.36 -2.80 1.89
CA ALA A 127 22.34 -2.99 0.82
C ALA A 127 22.11 -4.27 0.00
N ARG A 128 21.51 -5.32 0.59
CA ARG A 128 21.15 -6.55 -0.13
C ARG A 128 19.93 -6.35 -1.02
N ILE A 129 18.93 -5.59 -0.55
CA ILE A 129 17.74 -5.24 -1.34
C ILE A 129 18.14 -4.38 -2.54
N GLU A 130 18.95 -3.35 -2.31
CA GLU A 130 19.42 -2.42 -3.35
C GLU A 130 20.22 -3.14 -4.43
N ARG A 131 21.13 -4.06 -4.07
CA ARG A 131 21.86 -4.88 -5.05
C ARG A 131 20.95 -5.77 -5.89
N ARG A 132 19.93 -6.40 -5.27
CA ARG A 132 18.97 -7.23 -6.01
C ARG A 132 18.14 -6.40 -6.98
N LEU A 133 17.69 -5.22 -6.55
CA LEU A 133 16.94 -4.30 -7.39
C LEU A 133 17.79 -3.87 -8.60
N SER A 134 19.01 -3.39 -8.36
CA SER A 134 19.93 -2.98 -9.43
C SER A 134 20.27 -4.13 -10.40
N THR A 135 20.44 -5.36 -9.88
CA THR A 135 20.67 -6.53 -10.74
C THR A 135 19.44 -6.87 -11.58
N ALA A 136 18.25 -6.82 -11.00
CA ALA A 136 16.99 -7.06 -11.71
C ALA A 136 16.73 -5.98 -12.78
N GLU A 137 16.94 -4.71 -12.45
CA GLU A 137 16.86 -3.59 -13.39
C GLU A 137 17.85 -3.76 -14.55
N GLY A 138 19.09 -4.17 -14.25
CA GLY A 138 20.10 -4.47 -15.26
C GLY A 138 19.70 -5.61 -16.19
N GLN A 139 19.15 -6.70 -15.64
CA GLN A 139 18.67 -7.85 -16.43
C GLN A 139 17.46 -7.47 -17.30
N VAL A 140 16.46 -6.78 -16.73
CA VAL A 140 15.29 -6.29 -17.49
C VAL A 140 15.73 -5.36 -18.62
N ARG A 141 16.63 -4.41 -18.34
CA ARG A 141 17.14 -3.48 -19.35
C ARG A 141 17.95 -4.19 -20.44
N THR A 142 18.69 -5.23 -20.10
CA THR A 142 19.46 -6.03 -21.08
C THR A 142 18.51 -6.81 -21.98
N VAL A 143 17.52 -7.50 -21.41
CA VAL A 143 16.48 -8.23 -22.17
C VAL A 143 15.68 -7.29 -23.07
N LEU A 144 15.28 -6.11 -22.60
CA LEU A 144 14.58 -5.10 -23.41
C LEU A 144 15.44 -4.52 -24.55
N LYS A 145 16.77 -4.46 -24.38
CA LYS A 145 17.67 -3.97 -25.43
C LYS A 145 17.89 -5.02 -26.51
N GLU A 146 17.86 -6.30 -26.14
CA GLU A 146 18.06 -7.42 -27.06
C GLU A 146 16.77 -7.81 -27.81
N LEU A 147 15.61 -7.61 -27.21
CA LEU A 147 14.32 -7.85 -27.87
C LEU A 147 13.82 -6.58 -28.57
N ARG A 148 13.68 -6.65 -29.89
CA ARG A 148 12.90 -5.64 -30.62
C ARG A 148 11.48 -5.64 -30.03
N ALA A 149 10.98 -4.46 -29.64
CA ALA A 149 9.61 -4.35 -29.13
C ALA A 149 8.63 -4.99 -30.13
N PRO A 150 7.62 -5.77 -29.66
CA PRO A 150 6.62 -6.32 -30.54
C PRO A 150 5.95 -5.18 -31.31
N LYS A 151 5.75 -5.37 -32.61
CA LYS A 151 5.03 -4.37 -33.41
C LYS A 151 3.61 -4.24 -32.84
N PRO A 152 3.05 -3.02 -32.78
CA PRO A 152 1.65 -2.83 -32.39
C PRO A 152 0.75 -3.73 -33.24
N GLU A 153 -0.18 -4.41 -32.59
CA GLU A 153 -1.18 -5.21 -33.28
C GLU A 153 -2.06 -4.29 -34.14
N LYS A 154 -2.32 -4.69 -35.39
CA LYS A 154 -3.20 -3.93 -36.27
C LYS A 154 -4.65 -4.09 -35.83
N LEU A 155 -5.43 -3.02 -35.97
CA LEU A 155 -6.88 -3.10 -35.90
C LEU A 155 -7.37 -3.99 -37.06
N ARG A 156 -8.17 -5.00 -36.75
CA ARG A 156 -8.68 -5.98 -37.71
C ARG A 156 -10.17 -5.76 -37.83
N VAL A 157 -10.63 -5.41 -39.02
CA VAL A 157 -12.04 -5.12 -39.30
C VAL A 157 -12.55 -6.14 -40.29
N LEU A 158 -13.53 -6.93 -39.87
CA LEU A 158 -14.23 -7.87 -40.73
C LEU A 158 -15.45 -7.16 -41.32
N LEU A 159 -15.46 -6.92 -42.63
CA LEU A 159 -16.57 -6.34 -43.37
C LEU A 159 -17.39 -7.46 -44.01
N LEU A 160 -18.61 -7.65 -43.53
CA LEU A 160 -19.59 -8.61 -44.05
C LEU A 160 -20.69 -7.83 -44.76
N GLY A 161 -20.96 -8.21 -46.00
CA GLY A 161 -22.05 -7.67 -46.80
C GLY A 161 -23.02 -8.78 -47.19
N ALA A 162 -24.32 -8.55 -47.06
CA ALA A 162 -25.36 -9.47 -47.51
C ALA A 162 -26.50 -8.65 -48.13
N ALA A 163 -26.77 -8.88 -49.41
CA ALA A 163 -27.78 -8.16 -50.19
C ALA A 163 -28.28 -9.04 -51.35
N SER A 164 -28.95 -10.13 -51.00
CA SER A 164 -29.44 -11.15 -51.94
C SER A 164 -30.47 -10.60 -52.94
N GLU A 165 -31.13 -9.48 -52.60
CA GLU A 165 -32.05 -8.75 -53.48
C GLU A 165 -31.36 -7.78 -54.45
N GLY A 166 -30.08 -7.46 -54.22
CA GLY A 166 -29.32 -6.52 -55.05
C GLY A 166 -29.73 -5.05 -54.90
N ASP A 167 -30.51 -4.73 -53.87
CA ASP A 167 -31.07 -3.42 -53.57
C ASP A 167 -30.13 -2.52 -52.74
N LEU A 168 -29.17 -3.12 -52.02
CA LEU A 168 -28.13 -2.41 -51.26
C LEU A 168 -26.82 -2.27 -52.04
N ARG A 169 -26.12 -1.13 -51.87
CA ARG A 169 -24.84 -0.89 -52.56
C ARG A 169 -23.64 -1.31 -51.71
N ILE A 170 -23.63 -2.55 -51.25
CA ILE A 170 -22.58 -3.15 -50.40
C ILE A 170 -21.18 -2.91 -50.96
N GLY A 171 -20.96 -3.17 -52.25
CA GLY A 171 -19.65 -2.97 -52.88
C GLY A 171 -19.20 -1.50 -52.84
N ARG A 172 -20.14 -0.55 -52.97
CA ARG A 172 -19.86 0.89 -52.88
C ARG A 172 -19.49 1.28 -51.45
N GLU A 173 -20.17 0.71 -50.46
CA GLU A 173 -19.84 0.91 -49.05
C GLU A 173 -18.41 0.46 -48.75
N GLN A 174 -18.09 -0.79 -49.04
CA GLN A 174 -16.80 -1.39 -48.76
C GLN A 174 -15.67 -0.67 -49.50
N GLN A 175 -15.91 -0.22 -50.74
CA GLN A 175 -14.98 0.61 -51.49
C GLN A 175 -14.73 1.96 -50.81
N LYS A 176 -15.78 2.63 -50.32
CA LYS A 176 -15.66 3.91 -49.61
C LYS A 176 -14.95 3.76 -48.27
N ILE A 177 -15.25 2.71 -47.50
CA ILE A 177 -14.54 2.40 -46.26
C ILE A 177 -13.05 2.19 -46.55
N ARG A 178 -12.73 1.36 -47.55
CA ARG A 178 -11.35 1.10 -47.96
C ARG A 178 -10.63 2.39 -48.35
N ALA A 179 -11.25 3.24 -49.17
CA ALA A 179 -10.65 4.51 -49.60
C ALA A 179 -10.42 5.46 -48.41
N ALA A 180 -11.38 5.53 -47.48
CA ALA A 180 -11.29 6.33 -46.27
C ALA A 180 -10.10 5.89 -45.39
N VAL A 181 -9.99 4.59 -45.12
CA VAL A 181 -8.86 4.02 -44.36
C VAL A 181 -7.53 4.26 -45.06
N GLN A 182 -7.46 4.06 -46.39
CA GLN A 182 -6.23 4.27 -47.17
C GLN A 182 -5.77 5.73 -47.17
N SER A 183 -6.70 6.68 -47.06
CA SER A 183 -6.40 8.12 -47.03
C SER A 183 -5.95 8.63 -45.65
N ALA A 184 -6.15 7.84 -44.60
CA ALA A 184 -5.88 8.25 -43.22
C ALA A 184 -4.40 8.16 -42.84
N THR A 185 -4.02 8.92 -41.81
CA THR A 185 -2.64 9.00 -41.28
C THR A 185 -2.12 7.62 -40.85
N HIS A 186 -2.93 6.85 -40.10
CA HIS A 186 -2.51 5.57 -39.53
C HIS A 186 -3.03 4.35 -40.31
N ARG A 187 -3.20 4.49 -41.63
CA ARG A 187 -3.68 3.42 -42.54
C ARG A 187 -2.97 2.08 -42.38
N ASP A 188 -1.68 2.10 -42.05
CA ASP A 188 -0.85 0.88 -41.92
C ASP A 188 -1.15 0.09 -40.63
N LEU A 189 -1.89 0.68 -39.69
CA LEU A 189 -2.36 0.05 -38.44
C LEU A 189 -3.73 -0.61 -38.58
N ILE A 190 -4.34 -0.62 -39.77
CA ILE A 190 -5.64 -1.24 -40.00
C ILE A 190 -5.54 -2.31 -41.08
N GLU A 191 -6.21 -3.44 -40.85
CA GLU A 191 -6.37 -4.55 -41.76
C GLU A 191 -7.87 -4.81 -41.97
N LEU A 192 -8.29 -4.86 -43.24
CA LEU A 192 -9.67 -5.09 -43.65
C LEU A 192 -9.79 -6.47 -44.31
N ASP A 193 -10.59 -7.37 -43.73
CA ASP A 193 -11.05 -8.60 -44.38
C ASP A 193 -12.48 -8.37 -44.90
N VAL A 194 -12.72 -8.61 -46.19
CA VAL A 194 -13.90 -8.09 -46.88
C VAL A 194 -14.63 -9.18 -47.63
N HIS A 195 -15.88 -9.42 -47.26
CA HIS A 195 -16.78 -10.42 -47.82
C HIS A 195 -18.06 -9.74 -48.31
N PRO A 196 -18.19 -9.42 -49.61
CA PRO A 196 -19.32 -8.67 -50.17
C PRO A 196 -20.62 -9.47 -50.29
N ALA A 197 -20.53 -10.80 -50.25
CA ALA A 197 -21.65 -11.73 -50.27
C ALA A 197 -21.42 -12.79 -49.18
N ALA A 198 -21.60 -12.36 -47.93
CA ALA A 198 -21.30 -13.15 -46.75
C ALA A 198 -22.45 -14.12 -46.44
N THR A 199 -22.13 -15.41 -46.42
CA THR A 199 -23.00 -16.46 -45.88
C THR A 199 -22.73 -16.65 -44.38
N THR A 200 -23.57 -17.43 -43.71
CA THR A 200 -23.34 -17.79 -42.29
C THR A 200 -22.02 -18.53 -42.10
N ASP A 201 -21.65 -19.40 -43.05
CA ASP A 201 -20.41 -20.17 -42.98
C ASP A 201 -19.18 -19.26 -43.12
N VAL A 202 -19.24 -18.26 -44.00
CA VAL A 202 -18.19 -17.23 -44.11
C VAL A 202 -17.98 -16.53 -42.76
N PHE A 203 -19.07 -16.15 -42.08
CA PHE A 203 -18.96 -15.52 -40.76
C PHE A 203 -18.38 -16.47 -39.70
N LEU A 204 -18.88 -17.71 -39.64
CA LEU A 204 -18.44 -18.72 -38.68
C LEU A 204 -16.97 -19.11 -38.86
N ASP A 205 -16.47 -19.13 -40.10
CA ASP A 205 -15.07 -19.41 -40.41
C ASP A 205 -14.17 -18.18 -40.20
N ALA A 206 -14.62 -17.00 -40.61
CA ALA A 206 -13.83 -15.78 -40.53
C ALA A 206 -13.60 -15.34 -39.07
N LEU A 207 -14.59 -15.47 -38.20
CA LEU A 207 -14.52 -14.99 -36.82
C LEU A 207 -13.34 -15.58 -36.02
N PRO A 208 -13.19 -16.92 -35.86
CA PRO A 208 -12.07 -17.50 -35.13
C PRO A 208 -10.73 -17.43 -35.89
N ARG A 209 -10.77 -17.40 -37.23
CA ARG A 209 -9.57 -17.35 -38.08
C ARG A 209 -8.93 -15.97 -38.13
N PHE A 210 -9.74 -14.94 -38.34
CA PHE A 210 -9.30 -13.56 -38.49
C PHE A 210 -9.24 -12.82 -37.14
N ARG A 211 -9.99 -13.28 -36.13
CA ARG A 211 -10.04 -12.67 -34.79
C ARG A 211 -10.27 -11.16 -34.86
N PRO A 212 -11.37 -10.71 -35.48
CA PRO A 212 -11.59 -9.29 -35.72
C PRO A 212 -11.74 -8.53 -34.41
N HIS A 213 -11.19 -7.32 -34.39
CA HIS A 213 -11.48 -6.33 -33.35
C HIS A 213 -12.81 -5.63 -33.61
N VAL A 214 -13.21 -5.52 -34.88
CA VAL A 214 -14.47 -4.92 -35.32
C VAL A 214 -15.16 -5.85 -36.29
N VAL A 215 -16.44 -6.15 -36.05
CA VAL A 215 -17.32 -6.77 -37.04
C VAL A 215 -18.25 -5.71 -37.58
N HIS A 216 -18.20 -5.49 -38.89
CA HIS A 216 -19.10 -4.61 -39.62
C HIS A 216 -20.02 -5.47 -40.46
N PHE A 217 -21.32 -5.30 -40.29
CA PHE A 217 -22.31 -6.00 -41.07
C PHE A 217 -23.15 -4.99 -41.84
N SER A 218 -23.21 -5.14 -43.16
CA SER A 218 -24.07 -4.37 -44.06
C SER A 218 -25.05 -5.32 -44.71
N GLY A 219 -26.34 -5.07 -44.55
CA GLY A 219 -27.36 -5.93 -45.13
C GLY A 219 -28.75 -5.61 -44.60
N HIS A 220 -29.67 -6.53 -44.80
CA HIS A 220 -31.02 -6.39 -44.26
C HIS A 220 -31.08 -6.82 -42.80
N SER A 221 -31.95 -6.16 -42.03
CA SER A 221 -32.38 -6.59 -40.72
C SER A 221 -33.85 -6.24 -40.52
N ALA A 222 -34.58 -7.15 -39.87
CA ALA A 222 -35.99 -6.97 -39.56
C ALA A 222 -36.25 -7.59 -38.18
N ASP A 223 -36.93 -6.85 -37.30
CA ASP A 223 -37.26 -7.30 -35.94
C ASP A 223 -36.05 -7.87 -35.17
N ASP A 224 -35.99 -9.19 -34.96
CA ASP A 224 -34.90 -9.88 -34.27
C ASP A 224 -34.02 -10.70 -35.25
N LEU A 225 -34.06 -10.39 -36.55
CA LEU A 225 -33.36 -11.12 -37.61
C LEU A 225 -32.28 -10.27 -38.29
N ILE A 226 -31.20 -10.96 -38.68
CA ILE A 226 -30.10 -10.50 -39.51
C ILE A 226 -30.04 -11.46 -40.70
N PHE A 227 -30.03 -10.93 -41.92
CA PHE A 227 -30.14 -11.74 -43.14
C PHE A 227 -28.79 -11.94 -43.81
N PHE A 228 -28.36 -13.19 -43.97
CA PHE A 228 -27.13 -13.55 -44.69
C PHE A 228 -27.45 -14.05 -46.10
N GLU A 229 -26.44 -14.08 -46.96
CA GLU A 229 -26.54 -14.76 -48.26
C GLU A 229 -26.67 -16.29 -48.06
N LYS A 230 -27.35 -16.96 -48.98
CA LYS A 230 -27.27 -18.41 -49.13
C LYS A 230 -26.27 -18.78 -50.23
N ASP A 231 -25.56 -19.89 -50.07
CA ASP A 231 -24.71 -20.46 -51.12
C ASP A 231 -25.54 -21.30 -52.10
N GLU A 232 -26.58 -20.69 -52.69
CA GLU A 232 -27.51 -21.34 -53.61
C GLU A 232 -27.75 -20.45 -54.84
N ASP A 233 -27.83 -21.04 -56.03
CA ASP A 233 -28.07 -20.33 -57.31
C ASP A 233 -29.51 -19.75 -57.44
N GLY A 234 -30.30 -19.78 -56.36
CA GLY A 234 -31.65 -19.23 -56.30
C GLY A 234 -31.63 -17.71 -56.19
N PHE A 235 -32.42 -17.02 -57.02
CA PHE A 235 -32.60 -15.57 -56.89
C PHE A 235 -33.30 -15.24 -55.56
N HIS A 236 -32.69 -14.35 -54.77
CA HIS A 236 -33.32 -13.65 -53.64
C HIS A 236 -33.64 -14.50 -52.40
N GLU A 237 -32.91 -15.58 -52.16
CA GLU A 237 -33.06 -16.33 -50.90
C GLU A 237 -32.04 -15.89 -49.84
N GLU A 238 -32.54 -15.45 -48.69
CA GLU A 238 -31.72 -15.04 -47.56
C GLU A 238 -31.74 -16.11 -46.45
N ALA A 239 -30.61 -16.25 -45.75
CA ALA A 239 -30.52 -17.04 -44.54
C ALA A 239 -30.88 -16.16 -43.33
N GLU A 240 -32.03 -16.45 -42.73
CA GLU A 240 -32.49 -15.76 -41.52
C GLU A 240 -31.68 -16.19 -40.29
N VAL A 241 -30.95 -15.25 -39.69
CA VAL A 241 -30.22 -15.47 -38.45
C VAL A 241 -30.85 -14.65 -37.34
N ASN A 242 -31.29 -15.32 -36.29
CA ASN A 242 -31.75 -14.61 -35.09
C ASN A 242 -30.60 -13.80 -34.47
N ALA A 243 -30.83 -12.53 -34.12
CA ALA A 243 -29.86 -11.62 -33.53
C ALA A 243 -29.23 -12.19 -32.24
N ARG A 244 -29.98 -12.97 -31.45
CA ARG A 244 -29.42 -13.67 -30.28
C ARG A 244 -28.49 -14.80 -30.68
N ALA A 245 -28.75 -15.49 -31.79
CA ALA A 245 -27.83 -16.49 -32.32
C ALA A 245 -26.54 -15.85 -32.82
N PHE A 246 -26.65 -14.73 -33.55
CA PHE A 246 -25.51 -13.92 -33.95
C PHE A 246 -24.66 -13.46 -32.75
N ALA A 247 -25.30 -12.91 -31.71
CA ALA A 247 -24.63 -12.53 -30.46
C ALA A 247 -23.95 -13.72 -29.74
N ARG A 248 -24.59 -14.90 -29.72
CA ARG A 248 -24.00 -16.11 -29.14
C ARG A 248 -22.75 -16.56 -29.89
N VAL A 249 -22.74 -16.49 -31.22
CA VAL A 249 -21.55 -16.80 -32.03
C VAL A 249 -20.40 -15.85 -31.70
N ILE A 250 -20.69 -14.55 -31.61
CA ILE A 250 -19.72 -13.53 -31.22
C ILE A 250 -19.14 -13.81 -29.82
N ALA A 251 -19.97 -14.21 -28.86
CA ALA A 251 -19.53 -14.54 -27.51
C ALA A 251 -18.82 -15.90 -27.37
N ALA A 252 -18.89 -16.76 -28.40
CA ALA A 252 -18.37 -18.12 -28.34
C ALA A 252 -16.88 -18.25 -28.72
N VAL A 253 -16.24 -17.18 -29.16
CA VAL A 253 -14.80 -17.16 -29.47
C VAL A 253 -13.97 -16.68 -28.28
N ASP A 254 -12.72 -17.14 -28.18
CA ASP A 254 -11.80 -16.77 -27.09
C ASP A 254 -11.47 -15.27 -27.06
N GLU A 255 -11.51 -14.62 -28.23
CA GLU A 255 -11.20 -13.19 -28.42
C GLU A 255 -12.37 -12.52 -29.17
N PRO A 256 -13.47 -12.17 -28.46
CA PRO A 256 -14.62 -11.51 -29.09
C PRO A 256 -14.26 -10.09 -29.57
N PRO A 257 -14.92 -9.58 -30.61
CA PRO A 257 -14.70 -8.23 -31.11
C PRO A 257 -15.00 -7.17 -30.05
N LEU A 258 -14.31 -6.04 -30.14
CA LEU A 258 -14.50 -4.88 -29.27
C LEU A 258 -15.71 -4.04 -29.69
N LEU A 259 -16.01 -4.04 -31.00
CA LEU A 259 -17.08 -3.27 -31.59
C LEU A 259 -17.82 -4.10 -32.64
N VAL A 260 -19.14 -4.06 -32.62
CA VAL A 260 -19.98 -4.51 -33.73
C VAL A 260 -20.71 -3.32 -34.33
N LEU A 261 -20.63 -3.14 -35.65
CA LEU A 261 -21.37 -2.11 -36.38
C LEU A 261 -22.37 -2.80 -37.29
N LEU A 262 -23.65 -2.71 -36.95
CA LEU A 262 -24.76 -3.16 -37.78
C LEU A 262 -25.22 -1.99 -38.65
N ASN A 263 -24.75 -1.94 -39.88
CA ASN A 263 -25.15 -0.95 -40.88
C ASN A 263 -26.37 -1.43 -41.67
N SER A 264 -27.48 -1.60 -40.95
CA SER A 264 -28.74 -2.11 -41.47
C SER A 264 -29.91 -1.37 -40.83
N CYS A 265 -31.04 -1.26 -41.55
CA CYS A 265 -32.22 -0.54 -41.09
C CYS A 265 -32.78 -1.15 -39.80
N ASN A 266 -33.22 -0.31 -38.85
CA ASN A 266 -33.81 -0.75 -37.58
C ASN A 266 -32.93 -1.74 -36.77
N SER A 267 -31.61 -1.58 -36.80
CA SER A 267 -30.64 -2.45 -36.14
C SER A 267 -30.24 -2.06 -34.71
N ALA A 268 -30.73 -0.92 -34.20
CA ALA A 268 -30.41 -0.46 -32.84
C ALA A 268 -30.85 -1.44 -31.72
N PRO A 269 -32.04 -2.08 -31.77
CA PRO A 269 -32.42 -3.11 -30.78
C PRO A 269 -31.47 -4.32 -30.74
N GLN A 270 -31.00 -4.78 -31.89
CA GLN A 270 -30.09 -5.89 -32.07
C GLN A 270 -28.68 -5.50 -31.58
N ALA A 271 -28.26 -4.26 -31.87
CA ALA A 271 -27.05 -3.68 -31.31
C ALA A 271 -27.09 -3.61 -29.78
N ALA A 272 -28.23 -3.26 -29.17
CA ALA A 272 -28.38 -3.27 -27.71
C ALA A 272 -28.24 -4.68 -27.12
N ASN A 273 -28.78 -5.71 -27.79
CA ASN A 273 -28.63 -7.11 -27.38
C ASN A 273 -27.19 -7.63 -27.47
N LEU A 274 -26.34 -7.01 -28.31
CA LEU A 274 -24.93 -7.39 -28.47
C LEU A 274 -24.04 -6.91 -27.31
N ILE A 275 -24.50 -5.97 -26.51
CA ILE A 275 -23.71 -5.37 -25.42
C ILE A 275 -23.36 -6.36 -24.30
N ASP A 276 -24.11 -7.46 -24.18
CA ASP A 276 -23.77 -8.57 -23.28
C ASP A 276 -22.54 -9.37 -23.77
N ALA A 277 -22.22 -9.29 -25.07
CA ALA A 277 -21.13 -10.02 -25.72
C ALA A 277 -19.94 -9.12 -26.10
N VAL A 278 -20.18 -7.84 -26.40
CA VAL A 278 -19.15 -6.90 -26.87
C VAL A 278 -19.19 -5.55 -26.14
N PRO A 279 -18.04 -4.89 -25.94
CA PRO A 279 -17.97 -3.59 -25.28
C PRO A 279 -18.81 -2.49 -25.95
N PHE A 280 -18.87 -2.49 -27.28
CA PHE A 280 -19.56 -1.46 -28.05
C PHE A 280 -20.37 -2.07 -29.19
N ALA A 281 -21.54 -1.50 -29.45
CA ALA A 281 -22.32 -1.83 -30.63
C ALA A 281 -22.91 -0.56 -31.23
N ILE A 282 -22.89 -0.48 -32.56
CA ILE A 282 -23.51 0.60 -33.33
C ILE A 282 -24.62 0.00 -34.18
N GLY A 283 -25.79 0.62 -34.18
CA GLY A 283 -26.92 0.24 -35.02
C GLY A 283 -27.79 1.45 -35.38
N MET A 284 -28.72 1.27 -36.30
CA MET A 284 -29.60 2.32 -36.82
C MET A 284 -30.96 2.27 -36.12
N SER A 285 -31.43 3.41 -35.62
CA SER A 285 -32.70 3.48 -34.89
C SER A 285 -33.94 3.38 -35.77
N ASP A 286 -33.81 3.62 -37.07
CA ASP A 286 -34.88 3.54 -38.07
C ASP A 286 -34.30 3.11 -39.43
N THR A 287 -35.10 3.19 -40.48
CA THR A 287 -34.74 3.07 -41.88
C THR A 287 -33.78 4.18 -42.26
N ILE A 288 -32.62 3.81 -42.82
CA ILE A 288 -31.58 4.74 -43.25
C ILE A 288 -31.37 4.63 -44.76
N GLU A 289 -31.19 5.76 -45.44
CA GLU A 289 -30.83 5.74 -46.86
C GLU A 289 -29.44 5.13 -47.08
N ASP A 290 -29.28 4.34 -48.16
CA ASP A 290 -28.02 3.69 -48.54
C ASP A 290 -26.86 4.71 -48.63
N ALA A 291 -27.10 5.90 -49.17
CA ALA A 291 -26.09 6.95 -49.24
C ALA A 291 -25.63 7.42 -47.84
N ASP A 292 -26.54 7.49 -46.88
CA ASP A 292 -26.32 7.98 -45.53
C ASP A 292 -25.56 6.94 -44.71
N ALA A 293 -26.02 5.69 -44.75
CA ALA A 293 -25.35 4.52 -44.17
C ALA A 293 -23.90 4.38 -44.68
N ILE A 294 -23.70 4.50 -45.99
CA ILE A 294 -22.37 4.41 -46.61
C ILE A 294 -21.45 5.55 -46.16
N ASN A 295 -21.97 6.79 -46.10
CA ASN A 295 -21.17 7.94 -45.67
C ASN A 295 -20.83 7.87 -44.19
N TYR A 296 -21.77 7.42 -43.34
CA TYR A 296 -21.52 7.17 -41.94
C TYR A 296 -20.35 6.21 -41.73
N ALA A 297 -20.42 5.02 -42.33
CA ALA A 297 -19.39 3.99 -42.16
C ALA A 297 -18.01 4.48 -42.65
N ALA A 298 -17.95 5.12 -43.82
CA ALA A 298 -16.70 5.65 -44.35
C ALA A 298 -16.08 6.72 -43.43
N ARG A 299 -16.88 7.63 -42.88
CA ARG A 299 -16.40 8.66 -41.94
C ARG A 299 -16.00 8.06 -40.59
N PHE A 300 -16.71 7.03 -40.14
CA PHE A 300 -16.42 6.35 -38.89
C PHE A 300 -15.04 5.69 -38.94
N TYR A 301 -14.78 4.88 -39.97
CA TYR A 301 -13.47 4.25 -40.12
C TYR A 301 -12.35 5.24 -40.43
N ALA A 302 -12.62 6.35 -41.13
CA ALA A 302 -11.64 7.44 -41.26
C ALA A 302 -11.23 7.99 -39.88
N ALA A 303 -12.21 8.30 -39.03
CA ALA A 303 -11.95 8.86 -37.70
C ALA A 303 -11.23 7.86 -36.78
N ILE A 304 -11.61 6.58 -36.83
CA ILE A 304 -10.89 5.50 -36.13
C ILE A 304 -9.45 5.42 -36.62
N ALA A 305 -9.21 5.48 -37.93
CA ALA A 305 -7.88 5.49 -38.51
C ALA A 305 -7.04 6.75 -38.16
N GLU A 306 -7.68 7.84 -37.76
CA GLU A 306 -7.01 9.02 -37.19
C GLU A 306 -6.77 8.94 -35.67
N GLY A 307 -7.05 7.78 -35.05
CA GLY A 307 -6.81 7.57 -33.62
C GLY A 307 -7.80 8.31 -32.71
N GLN A 308 -9.00 8.60 -33.21
CA GLN A 308 -10.11 9.09 -32.40
C GLN A 308 -10.67 7.98 -31.50
N SER A 309 -11.29 8.37 -30.39
CA SER A 309 -12.03 7.41 -29.57
C SER A 309 -13.32 6.97 -30.25
N VAL A 310 -13.90 5.84 -29.83
CA VAL A 310 -15.14 5.30 -30.40
C VAL A 310 -16.27 6.34 -30.36
N GLN A 311 -16.44 7.05 -29.24
CA GLN A 311 -17.45 8.10 -29.10
C GLN A 311 -17.18 9.30 -30.03
N ALA A 312 -15.92 9.72 -30.15
CA ALA A 312 -15.55 10.83 -31.01
C ALA A 312 -15.74 10.47 -32.50
N ALA A 313 -15.35 9.26 -32.91
CA ALA A 313 -15.56 8.76 -34.27
C ALA A 313 -17.05 8.67 -34.63
N HIS A 314 -17.88 8.18 -33.71
CA HIS A 314 -19.33 8.13 -33.87
C HIS A 314 -19.93 9.53 -34.07
N ARG A 315 -19.66 10.46 -33.14
CA ARG A 315 -20.17 11.84 -33.21
C ARG A 315 -19.67 12.60 -34.43
N PHE A 316 -18.38 12.45 -34.77
CA PHE A 316 -17.78 13.07 -35.94
C PHE A 316 -18.46 12.61 -37.23
N SER A 317 -18.80 11.32 -37.32
CA SER A 317 -19.45 10.76 -38.51
C SER A 317 -20.86 11.30 -38.68
N ARG A 318 -21.63 11.39 -37.60
CA ARG A 318 -22.96 12.03 -37.60
C ARG A 318 -22.88 13.51 -37.99
N ALA A 319 -22.00 14.27 -37.37
CA ALA A 319 -21.79 15.68 -37.73
C ALA A 319 -21.33 15.86 -39.18
N ALA A 320 -20.51 14.95 -39.70
CA ALA A 320 -20.07 14.97 -41.09
C ALA A 320 -21.22 14.66 -42.06
N MET A 321 -22.15 13.78 -41.70
CA MET A 321 -23.37 13.54 -42.48
C MET A 321 -24.23 14.80 -42.54
N GLU A 322 -24.53 15.40 -41.38
CA GLU A 322 -25.31 16.65 -41.27
C GLU A 322 -24.69 17.77 -42.12
N MET A 323 -23.37 17.96 -42.00
CA MET A 323 -22.64 18.96 -42.78
C MET A 323 -22.71 18.73 -44.29
N ASN A 324 -22.84 17.48 -44.74
CA ASN A 324 -23.00 17.13 -46.15
C ASN A 324 -24.47 17.15 -46.62
N GLY A 325 -25.40 17.60 -45.78
CA GLY A 325 -26.83 17.68 -46.10
C GLY A 325 -27.53 16.33 -46.10
N LEU A 326 -26.98 15.33 -45.41
CA LEU A 326 -27.56 14.00 -45.27
C LEU A 326 -28.53 13.98 -44.08
N LEU A 327 -29.76 13.53 -44.33
CA LEU A 327 -30.88 13.74 -43.41
C LEU A 327 -30.90 12.75 -42.26
N ASP A 328 -30.31 11.56 -42.45
CA ASP A 328 -30.38 10.45 -41.48
C ASP A 328 -29.23 10.46 -40.45
N HIS A 329 -28.57 11.61 -40.26
CA HIS A 329 -27.41 11.74 -39.38
C HIS A 329 -27.67 11.46 -37.89
N GLU A 330 -28.93 11.45 -37.45
CA GLU A 330 -29.33 11.12 -36.09
C GLU A 330 -29.56 9.61 -35.88
N LEU A 331 -29.78 8.84 -36.95
CA LEU A 331 -30.17 7.42 -36.86
C LEU A 331 -29.08 6.48 -36.34
N PRO A 332 -27.78 6.69 -36.62
CA PRO A 332 -26.74 5.88 -36.00
C PRO A 332 -26.74 6.10 -34.49
N THR A 333 -26.82 5.02 -33.74
CA THR A 333 -26.77 4.98 -32.29
C THR A 333 -25.59 4.15 -31.81
N LEU A 334 -24.98 4.54 -30.69
CA LEU A 334 -23.88 3.83 -30.05
C LEU A 334 -24.33 3.32 -28.68
N ALA A 335 -24.40 2.00 -28.54
CA ALA A 335 -24.61 1.31 -27.28
C ALA A 335 -23.27 0.87 -26.68
N CYS A 336 -23.16 0.88 -25.34
CA CYS A 336 -21.93 0.60 -24.61
C CYS A 336 -22.19 -0.31 -23.41
N ALA A 337 -21.28 -1.25 -23.16
CA ALA A 337 -21.34 -2.14 -22.01
C ALA A 337 -21.09 -1.42 -20.68
N PRO A 338 -21.69 -1.90 -19.57
CA PRO A 338 -21.41 -1.35 -18.25
C PRO A 338 -19.91 -1.38 -17.93
N GLY A 339 -19.38 -0.25 -17.44
CA GLY A 339 -17.98 -0.15 -17.02
C GLY A 339 -16.98 0.14 -18.13
N VAL A 340 -17.44 0.34 -19.37
CA VAL A 340 -16.57 0.73 -20.50
C VAL A 340 -16.88 2.17 -20.92
N ASP A 341 -15.83 2.98 -21.10
CA ASP A 341 -15.94 4.37 -21.55
C ASP A 341 -15.63 4.51 -23.05
N PRO A 342 -16.62 4.79 -23.92
CA PRO A 342 -16.39 4.99 -25.35
C PRO A 342 -15.61 6.27 -25.65
N GLY A 343 -15.55 7.23 -24.71
CA GLY A 343 -14.80 8.48 -24.82
C GLY A 343 -13.30 8.30 -24.62
N ALA A 344 -12.90 7.35 -23.76
CA ALA A 344 -11.51 6.98 -23.51
C ALA A 344 -10.98 5.87 -24.44
N THR A 345 -11.86 5.08 -25.04
CA THR A 345 -11.45 3.89 -25.80
C THR A 345 -11.05 4.24 -27.24
N LYS A 346 -9.78 3.98 -27.59
CA LYS A 346 -9.23 4.13 -28.94
C LYS A 346 -8.90 2.77 -29.53
N LEU A 347 -9.44 2.48 -30.71
CA LEU A 347 -9.17 1.23 -31.44
C LEU A 347 -7.86 1.26 -32.22
N VAL A 348 -7.36 2.47 -32.54
CA VAL A 348 -6.03 2.70 -33.11
C VAL A 348 -5.28 3.65 -32.20
N THR A 349 -4.11 3.22 -31.74
CA THR A 349 -3.18 4.06 -30.97
C THR A 349 -2.02 4.47 -31.87
N PRO A 350 -1.84 5.77 -32.13
CA PRO A 350 -0.67 6.25 -32.86
C PRO A 350 0.63 5.81 -32.17
N PRO A 351 1.69 5.46 -32.91
CA PRO A 351 2.99 5.23 -32.30
C PRO A 351 3.46 6.52 -31.59
N PRO A 352 4.20 6.39 -30.47
CA PRO A 352 4.78 7.56 -29.80
C PRO A 352 5.69 8.31 -30.77
N VAL A 353 5.51 9.64 -30.84
CA VAL A 353 6.26 10.58 -31.70
C VAL A 353 7.72 10.67 -31.28
#